data_AF-A0A9P6ZKT5-F1
#
_entry.id   AF-A0A9P6ZKT5-F1
#
_cell.length_a   1.000
_cell.length_b   1.000
_cell.length_c   1.000
_cell.angle_alpha   90.00
_cell.angle_beta   90.00
_cell.angle_gamma   90.00
#
_symmetry.space_group_name_H-M   'P 1'
#
loop_
_entity.id
_entity.type
_entity.pdbx_description
1 polymer ?
#
loop_
_entity_poly.entity_id
_entity_poly.type
_entity_poly.pdbx_seq_one_letter_code
_entity_poly.pdbx_strand_id
1 'polypeptide(L)'
;MVGAFHGHAHNRKCQLDWHPMYIPGTGHTEGEGCEHVFSSSNELARGTRHASSFHRRQTVEEHFSFWDADKYATLSNFIWNHYREVLNSIQTLTAELAAIKAELTLTDEDFSQFLKDEHEYLDGLKLPPVRDQLCICYVEVLDELAERRADWDMAREVSNNALTSIPTGSLEEINNALAQARIHVDSSYAKLQHAEGLVAHIKTRLAVDQRWEIGAPEYEHYKEEASLGKYHTALDKLERLVVMRLFELSKLSLSGTGKFIYAEIVILIFF
;
A
#
# COMPACT_ATOMS: atom_id res chain seq x y z
N MET A 1 2.79 9.06 -19.36
CA MET A 1 1.39 8.63 -19.19
C MET A 1 1.40 7.17 -18.77
N VAL A 2 0.66 6.85 -17.72
CA VAL A 2 0.42 5.46 -17.28
C VAL A 2 -1.00 5.10 -17.72
N GLY A 3 -1.27 3.86 -18.14
CA GLY A 3 -2.63 3.44 -18.47
C GLY A 3 -3.59 3.61 -17.28
N ALA A 4 -4.87 3.88 -17.53
CA ALA A 4 -5.85 4.24 -16.51
C ALA A 4 -6.07 3.12 -15.48
N PHE A 5 -5.91 1.85 -15.88
CA PHE A 5 -6.04 0.73 -14.96
C PHE A 5 -4.89 0.71 -13.95
N HIS A 6 -3.67 0.99 -14.42
CA HIS A 6 -2.48 1.02 -13.57
C HIS A 6 -2.31 2.34 -12.83
N GLY A 7 -2.77 3.45 -13.42
CA GLY A 7 -2.54 4.79 -12.91
C GLY A 7 -3.02 4.96 -11.46
N HIS A 8 -4.20 4.43 -11.14
CA HIS A 8 -4.74 4.47 -9.77
C HIS A 8 -3.98 3.61 -8.74
N ALA A 9 -3.12 2.69 -9.17
CA ALA A 9 -2.26 1.93 -8.27
C ALA A 9 -0.99 2.70 -7.86
N HIS A 10 -0.68 3.82 -8.52
CA HIS A 10 0.40 4.71 -8.12
C HIS A 10 -0.02 5.64 -6.99
N ASN A 11 0.95 6.23 -6.28
CA ASN A 11 0.68 7.28 -5.31
C ASN A 11 -0.02 8.49 -5.97
N ARG A 12 -0.77 9.27 -5.17
CA ARG A 12 -1.61 10.36 -5.66
C ARG A 12 -0.82 11.38 -6.50
N LYS A 13 0.39 11.73 -6.09
CA LYS A 13 1.26 12.65 -6.85
C LYS A 13 1.54 12.16 -8.28
N CYS A 14 1.95 10.90 -8.41
CA CYS A 14 2.17 10.28 -9.71
C CYS A 14 0.88 10.24 -10.55
N GLN A 15 -0.29 10.07 -9.91
CA GLN A 15 -1.57 10.15 -10.62
C GLN A 15 -1.80 11.54 -11.22
N LEU A 16 -1.58 12.61 -10.46
CA LEU A 16 -1.75 13.99 -10.95
C LEU A 16 -0.89 14.27 -12.18
N ASP A 17 0.35 13.78 -12.19
CA ASP A 17 1.30 14.02 -13.28
C ASP A 17 1.05 13.13 -14.52
N TRP A 18 0.61 11.89 -14.31
CA TRP A 18 0.72 10.85 -15.34
C TRP A 18 -0.56 10.09 -15.66
N HIS A 19 -1.63 10.27 -14.88
CA HIS A 19 -2.90 9.59 -15.15
C HIS A 19 -3.61 10.21 -16.37
N PRO A 20 -4.20 9.41 -17.28
CA PRO A 20 -4.83 9.89 -18.52
C PRO A 20 -5.87 11.00 -18.31
N MET A 21 -6.59 10.93 -17.19
CA MET A 21 -7.60 11.91 -16.77
C MET A 21 -7.05 13.33 -16.58
N TYR A 22 -5.79 13.49 -16.17
CA TYR A 22 -5.18 14.79 -15.90
C TYR A 22 -4.25 15.26 -17.03
N ILE A 23 -4.09 14.46 -18.09
CA ILE A 23 -3.25 14.82 -19.25
C ILE A 23 -4.16 15.37 -20.36
N PRO A 24 -4.04 16.66 -20.71
CA PRO A 24 -4.79 17.24 -21.81
C PRO A 24 -4.53 16.51 -23.14
N GLY A 25 -5.60 16.27 -23.91
CA GLY A 25 -5.53 15.63 -25.22
C GLY A 25 -5.65 14.11 -25.22
N THR A 26 -5.65 13.47 -24.05
CA THR A 26 -5.82 12.01 -23.93
C THR A 26 -7.25 11.57 -24.28
N GLY A 27 -8.23 12.44 -24.11
CA GLY A 27 -9.63 12.15 -24.41
C GLY A 27 -10.17 11.00 -23.55
N HIS A 28 -11.02 10.15 -24.13
CA HIS A 28 -11.62 9.00 -23.45
C HIS A 28 -10.82 7.70 -23.62
N THR A 29 -9.53 7.78 -23.93
CA THR A 29 -8.69 6.58 -24.04
C THR A 29 -8.18 6.14 -22.67
N GLU A 30 -8.18 4.83 -22.45
CA GLU A 30 -7.66 4.23 -21.21
C GLU A 30 -6.13 4.12 -21.24
N GLY A 31 -5.48 4.25 -22.41
CA GLY A 31 -4.02 4.13 -22.51
C GLY A 31 -3.46 2.71 -22.31
N GLU A 32 -4.30 1.68 -22.30
CA GLU A 32 -3.97 0.25 -22.04
C GLU A 32 -3.79 -0.59 -23.33
N GLY A 33 -3.47 0.07 -24.45
CA GLY A 33 -3.42 -0.59 -25.76
C GLY A 33 -2.41 -1.75 -25.83
N CYS A 34 -1.24 -1.58 -25.22
CA CYS A 34 -0.19 -2.60 -25.19
C CYS A 34 -0.61 -3.82 -24.35
N GLU A 35 -1.28 -3.58 -23.24
CA GLU A 35 -1.74 -4.56 -22.27
C GLU A 35 -2.81 -5.47 -22.90
N HIS A 36 -3.71 -4.91 -23.70
CA HIS A 36 -4.66 -5.69 -24.49
C HIS A 36 -3.98 -6.62 -25.50
N VAL A 37 -2.94 -6.14 -26.19
CA VAL A 37 -2.14 -6.92 -27.15
C VAL A 37 -1.39 -8.06 -26.43
N PHE A 38 -0.77 -7.75 -25.29
CA PHE A 38 -0.07 -8.77 -24.50
C PHE A 38 -1.05 -9.81 -23.95
N SER A 39 -2.20 -9.37 -23.47
CA SER A 39 -3.25 -10.26 -22.97
C SER A 39 -3.73 -11.24 -24.05
N SER A 40 -4.00 -10.77 -25.28
CA SER A 40 -4.41 -11.66 -26.37
C SER A 40 -3.30 -12.63 -26.78
N SER A 41 -2.04 -12.17 -26.75
CA SER A 41 -0.89 -13.01 -27.11
C SER A 41 -0.68 -14.21 -26.18
N ASN A 42 -1.22 -14.16 -24.95
CA ASN A 42 -1.15 -15.28 -23.99
C ASN A 42 -1.82 -16.56 -24.52
N GLU A 43 -2.79 -16.43 -25.44
CA GLU A 43 -3.45 -17.57 -26.09
C GLU A 43 -2.45 -18.48 -26.84
N LEU A 44 -1.36 -17.89 -27.33
CA LEU A 44 -0.30 -18.61 -28.06
C LEU A 44 0.52 -19.53 -27.15
N ALA A 45 0.54 -19.28 -25.83
CA ALA A 45 1.46 -19.95 -24.91
C ALA A 45 1.26 -21.49 -24.89
N ARG A 46 0.00 -21.95 -24.97
CA ARG A 46 -0.30 -23.40 -24.93
C ARG A 46 0.10 -24.09 -26.23
N GLY A 47 -0.22 -23.50 -27.38
CA GLY A 47 0.06 -24.09 -28.70
C GLY A 47 1.55 -24.06 -29.08
N THR A 48 2.29 -23.04 -28.62
CA THR A 48 3.69 -22.85 -28.99
C THR A 48 4.71 -23.49 -28.04
N ARG A 49 4.27 -24.01 -26.88
CA ARG A 49 5.14 -24.61 -25.85
C ARG A 49 6.02 -25.73 -26.40
N HIS A 50 5.45 -26.61 -27.21
CA HIS A 50 6.14 -27.76 -27.80
C HIS A 50 6.40 -27.61 -29.30
N ALA A 51 6.09 -26.44 -29.88
CA ALA A 51 6.33 -26.16 -31.29
C ALA A 51 7.83 -25.98 -31.57
N SER A 52 8.27 -26.36 -32.77
CA SER A 52 9.61 -26.02 -33.24
C SER A 52 9.76 -24.50 -33.40
N SER A 53 10.99 -24.01 -33.47
CA SER A 53 11.23 -22.56 -33.64
C SER A 53 10.55 -21.98 -34.88
N PHE A 54 10.43 -22.76 -35.96
CA PHE A 54 9.76 -22.34 -37.18
C PHE A 54 8.25 -22.16 -36.95
N HIS A 55 7.57 -23.21 -36.47
CA HIS A 55 6.12 -23.17 -36.24
C HIS A 55 5.76 -22.14 -35.17
N ARG A 56 6.59 -21.96 -34.14
CA ARG A 56 6.36 -20.91 -33.13
C ARG A 56 6.33 -19.51 -33.77
N ARG A 57 7.28 -19.21 -34.67
CA ARG A 57 7.31 -17.90 -35.36
C ARG A 57 6.10 -17.73 -36.27
N GLN A 58 5.77 -18.76 -37.06
CA GLN A 58 4.60 -18.75 -37.93
C GLN A 58 3.31 -18.49 -37.15
N THR A 59 3.09 -19.21 -36.03
CA THR A 59 1.90 -19.03 -35.20
C THR A 59 1.81 -17.63 -34.58
N VAL A 60 2.95 -17.04 -34.19
CA VAL A 60 2.99 -15.65 -33.68
C VAL A 60 2.63 -14.66 -34.78
N GLU A 61 3.17 -14.83 -35.98
CA GLU A 61 2.89 -13.96 -37.13
C GLU A 61 1.41 -14.03 -37.57
N GLU A 62 0.87 -15.25 -37.66
CA GLU A 62 -0.54 -15.48 -38.00
C GLU A 62 -1.47 -14.86 -36.95
N HIS A 63 -1.16 -15.01 -35.66
CA HIS A 63 -1.96 -14.41 -34.59
C HIS A 63 -2.02 -12.89 -34.69
N PHE A 64 -0.87 -12.21 -34.85
CA PHE A 64 -0.87 -10.75 -34.94
C PHE A 64 -1.46 -10.24 -36.25
N SER A 65 -1.29 -10.97 -37.37
CA SER A 65 -1.93 -10.62 -38.63
C SER A 65 -3.46 -10.70 -38.55
N PHE A 66 -3.98 -11.76 -37.91
CA PHE A 66 -5.41 -11.90 -37.68
C PHE A 66 -5.93 -10.85 -36.70
N TRP A 67 -5.21 -10.62 -35.59
CA TRP A 67 -5.57 -9.62 -34.59
C TRP A 67 -5.66 -8.22 -35.20
N ASP A 68 -4.70 -7.82 -36.04
CA ASP A 68 -4.72 -6.52 -36.73
C ASP A 68 -5.92 -6.40 -37.66
N ALA A 69 -6.20 -7.43 -38.46
CA ALA A 69 -7.37 -7.46 -39.34
C ALA A 69 -8.70 -7.35 -38.56
N ASP A 70 -8.83 -8.04 -37.42
CA ASP A 70 -10.01 -7.99 -36.56
C ASP A 70 -10.18 -6.60 -35.91
N LYS A 71 -9.09 -6.00 -35.43
CA LYS A 71 -9.11 -4.62 -34.90
C LYS A 71 -9.47 -3.61 -35.97
N TYR A 72 -8.92 -3.74 -37.17
CA TYR A 72 -9.26 -2.87 -38.28
C TYR A 72 -10.74 -2.99 -38.67
N ALA A 73 -11.28 -4.23 -38.73
CA ALA A 73 -12.68 -4.48 -39.03
C ALA A 73 -13.63 -3.88 -37.97
N THR A 74 -13.23 -3.87 -36.70
CA THR A 74 -14.03 -3.35 -35.57
C THR A 74 -13.81 -1.87 -35.28
N LEU A 75 -12.80 -1.24 -35.86
CA LEU A 75 -12.37 0.14 -35.59
C LEU A 75 -13.50 1.17 -35.75
N SER A 76 -14.30 1.05 -36.81
CA SER A 76 -15.40 2.01 -37.07
C SER A 76 -16.47 1.96 -35.98
N ASN A 77 -16.82 0.76 -35.50
CA ASN A 77 -17.77 0.58 -34.40
C ASN A 77 -17.19 1.10 -33.08
N PHE A 78 -15.91 0.85 -32.84
CA PHE A 78 -15.20 1.35 -31.66
C PHE A 78 -15.28 2.89 -31.60
N ILE A 79 -14.90 3.58 -32.69
CA ILE A 79 -14.95 5.05 -32.77
C ILE A 79 -16.37 5.57 -32.61
N TRP A 80 -17.35 4.95 -33.28
CA TRP A 80 -18.75 5.36 -33.20
C TRP A 80 -19.33 5.24 -31.79
N ASN A 81 -19.02 4.14 -31.09
CA ASN A 81 -19.48 3.93 -29.72
C ASN A 81 -18.87 4.95 -28.76
N HIS A 82 -17.55 5.17 -28.82
CA HIS A 82 -16.88 6.18 -27.99
C HIS A 82 -17.41 7.57 -28.25
N TYR A 83 -17.68 7.92 -29.52
CA TYR A 83 -18.29 9.19 -29.87
C TYR A 83 -19.65 9.37 -29.19
N ARG A 84 -20.53 8.35 -29.24
CA ARG A 84 -21.84 8.40 -28.58
C ARG A 84 -21.74 8.47 -27.06
N GLU A 85 -20.81 7.74 -26.46
CA GLU A 85 -20.55 7.77 -25.01
C GLU A 85 -20.09 9.15 -24.55
N VAL A 86 -19.20 9.79 -25.32
CA VAL A 86 -18.74 11.16 -25.07
C VAL A 86 -19.90 12.15 -25.19
N LEU A 87 -20.76 12.04 -26.21
CA LEU A 87 -21.93 12.91 -26.35
C LEU A 87 -22.89 12.78 -25.15
N ASN A 88 -23.14 11.54 -24.71
CA ASN A 88 -23.97 11.29 -23.54
C ASN A 88 -23.33 11.89 -22.28
N SER A 89 -22.02 11.65 -22.07
CA SER A 89 -21.27 12.18 -20.92
C SER A 89 -21.28 13.71 -20.90
N ILE A 90 -21.12 14.38 -22.04
CA ILE A 90 -21.24 15.83 -22.14
C ILE A 90 -22.65 16.26 -21.73
N GLN A 91 -23.69 15.61 -22.24
CA GLN A 91 -25.06 15.96 -21.91
C GLN A 91 -25.37 15.83 -20.42
N THR A 92 -24.97 14.72 -19.79
CA THR A 92 -25.25 14.44 -18.38
C THR A 92 -24.37 15.26 -17.44
N LEU A 93 -23.05 15.17 -17.62
CA LEU A 93 -22.08 15.77 -16.71
C LEU A 93 -22.08 17.29 -16.77
N THR A 94 -22.44 17.91 -17.91
CA THR A 94 -22.53 19.39 -17.97
C THR A 94 -23.62 19.92 -17.03
N ALA A 95 -24.78 19.26 -16.97
CA ALA A 95 -25.87 19.69 -16.10
C ALA A 95 -25.53 19.45 -14.62
N GLU A 96 -24.94 18.29 -14.30
CA GLU A 96 -24.50 17.95 -12.95
C GLU A 96 -23.40 18.90 -12.46
N LEU A 97 -22.39 19.16 -13.30
CA LEU A 97 -21.29 20.08 -12.99
C LEU A 97 -21.80 21.51 -12.79
N ALA A 98 -22.77 21.96 -13.60
CA ALA A 98 -23.37 23.29 -13.43
C ALA A 98 -24.11 23.41 -12.10
N ALA A 99 -24.83 22.37 -11.67
CA ALA A 99 -25.50 22.35 -10.38
C ALA A 99 -24.51 22.40 -9.21
N ILE A 100 -23.45 21.58 -9.27
CA ILE A 100 -22.39 21.55 -8.24
C ILE A 100 -21.65 22.89 -8.17
N LYS A 101 -21.30 23.48 -9.33
CA LYS A 101 -20.68 24.81 -9.39
C LYS A 101 -21.54 25.87 -8.73
N ALA A 102 -22.86 25.86 -8.99
CA ALA A 102 -23.78 26.82 -8.40
C ALA A 102 -23.91 26.63 -6.88
N GLU A 103 -24.02 25.39 -6.41
CA GLU A 103 -24.14 25.07 -4.98
C GLU A 103 -22.89 25.45 -4.19
N LEU A 104 -21.72 25.13 -4.72
CA LEU A 104 -20.43 25.36 -4.06
C LEU A 104 -19.79 26.72 -4.42
N THR A 105 -20.46 27.54 -5.24
CA THR A 105 -19.95 28.83 -5.74
C THR A 105 -18.59 28.68 -6.44
N LEU A 106 -18.45 27.67 -7.28
CA LEU A 106 -17.23 27.35 -8.02
C LEU A 106 -17.25 27.87 -9.46
N THR A 107 -16.06 28.17 -9.96
CA THR A 107 -15.73 28.56 -11.33
C THR A 107 -14.91 27.47 -12.03
N ASP A 108 -14.68 27.61 -13.33
CA ASP A 108 -13.83 26.66 -14.06
C ASP A 108 -12.36 26.75 -13.63
N GLU A 109 -11.91 27.94 -13.24
CA GLU A 109 -10.57 28.21 -12.74
C GLU A 109 -10.28 27.47 -11.44
N ASP A 110 -11.29 27.27 -10.58
CA ASP A 110 -11.13 26.60 -9.29
C ASP A 110 -10.65 25.16 -9.44
N PHE A 111 -11.08 24.42 -10.48
CA PHE A 111 -10.62 23.04 -10.70
C PHE A 111 -9.11 22.98 -11.01
N SER A 112 -8.62 23.94 -11.80
CA SER A 112 -7.19 24.05 -12.09
C SER A 112 -6.41 24.42 -10.83
N GLN A 113 -6.99 25.29 -10.00
CA GLN A 113 -6.40 25.68 -8.73
C GLN A 113 -6.37 24.52 -7.75
N PHE A 114 -7.43 23.70 -7.66
CA PHE A 114 -7.46 22.51 -6.80
C PHE A 114 -6.37 21.51 -7.14
N LEU A 115 -6.14 21.25 -8.43
CA LEU A 115 -5.05 20.37 -8.86
C LEU A 115 -3.69 20.93 -8.47
N LYS A 116 -3.51 22.24 -8.60
CA LYS A 116 -2.28 22.92 -8.20
C LYS A 116 -2.07 22.89 -6.68
N ASP A 117 -3.11 23.19 -5.91
CA ASP A 117 -3.08 23.16 -4.44
C ASP A 117 -2.79 21.75 -3.93
N GLU A 118 -3.40 20.73 -4.54
CA GLU A 118 -3.13 19.33 -4.22
C GLU A 118 -1.67 18.96 -4.56
N HIS A 119 -1.15 19.41 -5.70
CA HIS A 119 0.25 19.19 -6.06
C HIS A 119 1.21 19.89 -5.09
N GLU A 120 0.95 21.16 -4.74
CA GLU A 120 1.75 21.93 -3.78
C GLU A 120 1.70 21.33 -2.37
N TYR A 121 0.54 20.84 -1.94
CA TYR A 121 0.38 20.10 -0.69
C TYR A 121 1.21 18.80 -0.69
N LEU A 122 1.13 18.01 -1.76
CA LEU A 122 1.89 16.77 -1.91
C LEU A 122 3.41 17.00 -2.08
N ASP A 123 3.82 18.13 -2.64
CA ASP A 123 5.22 18.58 -2.65
C ASP A 123 5.68 19.08 -1.27
N GLY A 124 4.76 19.72 -0.55
CA GLY A 124 4.93 20.25 0.79
C GLY A 124 4.97 19.19 1.88
N LEU A 125 4.47 17.98 1.59
CA LEU A 125 4.65 16.74 2.36
C LEU A 125 6.13 16.32 2.31
N LYS A 126 6.97 17.12 2.94
CA LYS A 126 8.33 16.76 3.26
C LYS A 126 8.25 15.69 4.33
N LEU A 127 8.92 14.57 4.08
CA LEU A 127 9.32 13.70 5.19
C LEU A 127 9.93 14.58 6.28
N PRO A 128 9.70 14.26 7.58
CA PRO A 128 10.34 15.00 8.67
C PRO A 128 11.83 15.17 8.33
N PRO A 129 12.47 16.31 8.64
CA PRO A 129 13.91 16.46 8.51
C PRO A 129 14.64 15.19 8.94
N VAL A 130 15.76 14.84 8.29
CA VAL A 130 16.50 13.59 8.59
C VAL A 130 16.76 13.41 10.09
N ARG A 131 16.95 14.52 10.81
CA ARG A 131 17.05 14.56 12.27
C ARG A 131 15.77 14.08 12.97
N ASP A 132 14.60 14.60 12.58
CA ASP A 132 13.33 14.23 13.19
C ASP A 132 12.94 12.77 12.90
N GLN A 133 13.29 12.27 11.71
CA GLN A 133 13.17 10.82 11.42
C GLN A 133 14.04 9.99 12.37
N LEU A 134 15.28 10.45 12.64
CA LEU A 134 16.16 9.79 13.59
C LEU A 134 15.64 9.89 15.02
N CYS A 135 15.02 11.00 15.43
CA CYS A 135 14.39 11.16 16.73
C CYS A 135 13.16 10.25 16.90
N ILE A 136 12.30 10.14 15.87
CA ILE A 136 11.17 9.20 15.84
C ILE A 136 11.69 7.76 15.98
N CYS A 137 12.69 7.37 15.18
CA CYS A 137 13.32 6.06 15.27
C CYS A 137 13.96 5.83 16.64
N TYR A 138 14.54 6.87 17.24
CA TYR A 138 15.13 6.79 18.57
C TYR A 138 14.08 6.47 19.64
N VAL A 139 12.92 7.13 19.61
CA VAL A 139 11.79 6.85 20.51
C VAL A 139 11.29 5.41 20.33
N GLU A 140 11.11 4.95 19.10
CA GLU A 140 10.64 3.58 18.83
C GLU A 140 11.63 2.52 19.35
N VAL A 141 12.93 2.75 19.20
CA VAL A 141 13.96 1.83 19.72
C VAL A 141 14.07 1.92 21.25
N LEU A 142 13.76 3.07 21.86
CA LEU A 142 13.63 3.18 23.32
C LEU A 142 12.43 2.39 23.87
N ASP A 143 11.29 2.42 23.17
CA ASP A 143 10.13 1.60 23.49
C ASP A 143 10.46 0.11 23.37
N GLU A 144 11.11 -0.30 22.27
CA GLU A 144 11.57 -1.68 22.09
C GLU A 144 12.56 -2.09 23.20
N LEU A 145 13.48 -1.20 23.60
CA LEU A 145 14.41 -1.47 24.68
C LEU A 145 13.68 -1.72 26.02
N ALA A 146 12.64 -0.93 26.31
CA ALA A 146 11.84 -1.07 27.52
C ALA A 146 11.08 -2.41 27.54
N GLU A 147 10.46 -2.78 26.42
CA GLU A 147 9.80 -4.07 26.24
C GLU A 147 10.77 -5.23 26.42
N ARG A 148 11.94 -5.20 25.75
CA ARG A 148 12.92 -6.29 25.84
C ARG A 148 13.55 -6.41 27.22
N ARG A 149 13.63 -5.31 27.97
CA ARG A 149 14.05 -5.35 29.38
C ARG A 149 13.01 -6.06 30.25
N ALA A 150 11.73 -5.71 30.10
CA ALA A 150 10.64 -6.37 30.81
C ALA A 150 10.57 -7.87 30.46
N ASP A 151 10.71 -8.24 29.19
CA ASP A 151 10.74 -9.64 28.74
C ASP A 151 11.88 -10.42 29.39
N TRP A 152 13.09 -9.84 29.44
CA TRP A 152 14.23 -10.48 30.08
C TRP A 152 14.05 -10.60 31.60
N ASP A 153 13.50 -9.57 32.26
CA ASP A 153 13.21 -9.63 33.70
C ASP A 153 12.19 -10.73 34.01
N MET A 154 11.11 -10.84 33.23
CA MET A 154 10.14 -11.93 33.33
C MET A 154 10.78 -13.30 33.09
N ALA A 155 11.57 -13.45 32.02
CA ALA A 155 12.27 -14.70 31.72
C ALA A 155 13.20 -15.13 32.88
N ARG A 156 13.90 -14.16 33.46
CA ARG A 156 14.79 -14.37 34.61
C ARG A 156 14.01 -14.76 35.86
N GLU A 157 12.87 -14.13 36.14
CA GLU A 157 11.99 -14.52 37.24
C GLU A 157 11.44 -15.93 37.08
N VAL A 158 10.96 -16.29 35.89
CA VAL A 158 10.48 -17.66 35.58
C VAL A 158 11.60 -18.67 35.80
N SER A 159 12.82 -18.38 35.33
CA SER A 159 13.97 -19.25 35.55
C SER A 159 14.34 -19.38 37.03
N ASN A 160 14.31 -18.29 37.80
CA ASN A 160 14.58 -18.31 39.24
C ASN A 160 13.51 -19.11 40.00
N ASN A 161 12.25 -18.96 39.62
CA ASN A 161 11.14 -19.72 40.19
C ASN A 161 11.29 -21.22 39.89
N ALA A 162 11.66 -21.59 38.65
CA ALA A 162 11.91 -22.97 38.28
C ALA A 162 13.05 -23.62 39.09
N LEU A 163 14.07 -22.84 39.48
CA LEU A 163 15.20 -23.31 40.31
C LEU A 163 14.88 -23.38 41.81
N THR A 164 13.90 -22.62 42.29
CA THR A 164 13.57 -22.50 43.72
C THR A 164 12.32 -23.28 44.12
N SER A 165 11.43 -23.60 43.18
CA SER A 165 10.23 -24.39 43.42
C SER A 165 10.55 -25.85 43.78
N ILE A 166 9.75 -26.45 44.66
CA ILE A 166 9.85 -27.88 44.98
C ILE A 166 9.48 -28.69 43.72
N PRO A 167 10.38 -29.52 43.17
CA PRO A 167 10.10 -30.22 41.92
C PRO A 167 8.90 -31.16 42.08
N THR A 168 7.87 -30.95 41.27
CA THR A 168 6.67 -31.79 41.20
C THR A 168 6.54 -32.30 39.77
N GLY A 169 6.82 -33.59 39.54
CA GLY A 169 6.84 -34.19 38.20
C GLY A 169 7.95 -35.23 38.03
N SER A 170 8.03 -35.81 36.84
CA SER A 170 9.14 -36.70 36.46
C SER A 170 10.45 -35.94 36.28
N LEU A 171 11.59 -36.61 36.46
CA LEU A 171 12.92 -36.01 36.29
C LEU A 171 13.14 -35.43 34.88
N GLU A 172 12.52 -36.05 33.88
CA GLU A 172 12.60 -35.63 32.47
C GLU A 172 11.83 -34.33 32.21
N GLU A 173 10.63 -34.19 32.78
CA GLU A 173 9.84 -32.94 32.72
C GLU A 173 10.57 -31.78 33.40
N ILE A 174 11.20 -32.03 34.55
CA ILE A 174 11.98 -31.03 35.28
C ILE A 174 13.20 -30.56 34.46
N ASN A 175 13.96 -31.50 33.88
CA ASN A 175 15.11 -31.16 33.04
C ASN A 175 14.71 -30.39 31.77
N ASN A 176 13.60 -30.78 31.14
CA ASN A 176 13.07 -30.07 29.97
C ASN A 176 12.62 -28.65 30.32
N ALA A 177 11.93 -28.47 31.46
CA ALA A 177 11.51 -27.15 31.92
C ALA A 177 12.71 -26.23 32.22
N LEU A 178 13.75 -26.74 32.89
CA LEU A 178 14.98 -25.99 33.16
C LEU A 178 15.75 -25.64 31.88
N ALA A 179 15.82 -26.56 30.92
CA ALA A 179 16.45 -26.30 29.62
C ALA A 179 15.70 -25.21 28.84
N GLN A 180 14.36 -25.25 28.81
CA GLN A 180 13.53 -24.24 28.16
C GLN A 180 13.66 -22.87 28.85
N ALA A 181 13.64 -22.83 30.17
CA ALA A 181 13.83 -21.59 30.94
C ALA A 181 15.19 -20.94 30.63
N ARG A 182 16.27 -21.75 30.59
CA ARG A 182 17.60 -21.27 30.23
C ARG A 182 17.66 -20.71 28.80
N ILE A 183 17.13 -21.44 27.82
CA ILE A 183 17.08 -20.99 26.42
C ILE A 183 16.30 -19.67 26.31
N HIS A 184 15.20 -19.54 27.05
CA HIS A 184 14.39 -18.33 27.06
C HIS A 184 15.12 -17.12 27.66
N VAL A 185 15.86 -17.30 28.76
CA VAL A 185 16.71 -16.25 29.36
C VAL A 185 17.83 -15.84 28.39
N ASP A 186 18.54 -16.81 27.80
CA ASP A 186 19.63 -16.53 26.87
C ASP A 186 19.13 -15.79 25.62
N SER A 187 17.99 -16.22 25.08
CA SER A 187 17.34 -15.61 23.91
C SER A 187 16.81 -14.19 24.19
N SER A 188 16.12 -13.99 25.31
CA SER A 188 15.64 -12.66 25.72
C SER A 188 16.78 -11.70 26.01
N TYR A 189 17.87 -12.18 26.63
CA TYR A 189 19.07 -11.38 26.87
C TYR A 189 19.77 -10.96 25.56
N ALA A 190 19.90 -11.87 24.59
CA ALA A 190 20.47 -11.54 23.28
C ALA A 190 19.65 -10.44 22.56
N LYS A 191 18.31 -10.50 22.64
CA LYS A 191 17.42 -9.46 22.10
C LYS A 191 17.59 -8.13 22.84
N LEU A 192 17.74 -8.15 24.17
CA LEU A 192 18.00 -6.96 24.97
C LEU A 192 19.33 -6.30 24.57
N GLN A 193 20.40 -7.08 24.44
CA GLN A 193 21.72 -6.56 24.01
C GLN A 193 21.67 -5.95 22.61
N HIS A 194 20.91 -6.56 21.69
CA HIS A 194 20.70 -6.00 20.35
C HIS A 194 19.99 -4.64 20.41
N ALA A 195 18.90 -4.54 21.18
CA ALA A 195 18.19 -3.27 21.38
C ALA A 195 19.08 -2.19 22.03
N GLU A 196 19.88 -2.56 23.04
CA GLU A 196 20.86 -1.65 23.67
C GLU A 196 21.90 -1.13 22.67
N GLY A 197 22.38 -2.01 21.77
CA GLY A 197 23.29 -1.65 20.68
C GLY A 197 22.67 -0.68 19.68
N LEU A 198 21.40 -0.88 19.29
CA LEU A 198 20.67 0.03 18.41
C LEU A 198 20.47 1.41 19.05
N VAL A 199 20.06 1.46 20.33
CA VAL A 199 19.93 2.72 21.08
C VAL A 199 21.27 3.47 21.11
N ALA A 200 22.38 2.78 21.38
CA ALA A 200 23.71 3.40 21.39
C ALA A 200 24.11 3.94 20.02
N HIS A 201 23.83 3.19 18.95
CA HIS A 201 24.10 3.61 17.58
C HIS A 201 23.32 4.88 17.19
N ILE A 202 22.01 4.90 17.45
CA ILE A 202 21.16 6.06 17.11
C ILE A 202 21.50 7.27 18.00
N LYS A 203 21.77 7.07 19.30
CA LYS A 203 22.23 8.14 20.20
C LYS A 203 23.50 8.82 19.68
N THR A 204 24.46 8.02 19.18
CA THR A 204 25.70 8.53 18.60
C THR A 204 25.43 9.38 17.35
N ARG A 205 24.50 8.95 16.50
CA ARG A 205 24.10 9.70 15.29
C ARG A 205 23.35 10.99 15.59
N LEU A 206 22.55 11.01 16.66
CA LEU A 206 21.82 12.19 17.12
C LEU A 206 22.67 13.17 17.94
N ALA A 207 23.90 12.79 18.31
CA ALA A 207 24.79 13.56 19.17
C ALA A 207 24.12 14.00 20.49
N VAL A 208 23.37 13.08 21.11
CA VAL A 208 22.66 13.32 22.37
C VAL A 208 23.53 12.84 23.53
N ASP A 209 23.76 13.70 24.53
CA ASP A 209 24.64 13.39 25.67
C ASP A 209 24.00 12.39 26.65
N GLN A 210 22.73 12.59 26.99
CA GLN A 210 21.98 11.73 27.92
C GLN A 210 20.82 11.02 27.22
N ARG A 211 20.63 9.73 27.52
CA ARG A 211 19.51 8.96 26.97
C ARG A 211 18.20 9.60 27.44
N TRP A 212 17.24 9.76 26.53
CA TRP A 212 15.91 10.24 26.89
C TRP A 212 15.22 9.23 27.81
N GLU A 213 14.66 9.74 28.90
CA GLU A 213 13.83 8.94 29.80
C GLU A 213 12.40 8.85 29.22
N ILE A 214 11.73 7.73 29.51
CA ILE A 214 10.32 7.56 29.13
C ILE A 214 9.51 8.61 29.89
N GLY A 215 8.76 9.43 29.16
CA GLY A 215 8.00 10.56 29.72
C GLY A 215 8.76 11.90 29.76
N ALA A 216 10.00 11.96 29.26
CA ALA A 216 10.70 13.22 29.03
C ALA A 216 10.00 14.05 27.92
N PRO A 217 10.08 15.39 27.94
CA PRO A 217 9.37 16.23 26.97
C PRO A 217 9.80 15.98 25.53
N GLU A 218 11.09 15.73 25.28
CA GLU A 218 11.59 15.38 23.94
C GLU A 218 11.10 13.99 23.49
N TYR A 219 11.02 13.04 24.42
CA TYR A 219 10.52 11.70 24.15
C TYR A 219 9.02 11.74 23.79
N GLU A 220 8.20 12.43 24.58
CA GLU A 220 6.75 12.52 24.31
C GLU A 220 6.45 13.24 23.00
N HIS A 221 7.17 14.34 22.70
CA HIS A 221 7.01 15.04 21.43
C HIS A 221 7.21 14.13 20.22
N TYR A 222 8.32 13.38 20.18
CA TYR A 222 8.60 12.48 19.05
C TYR A 222 7.79 11.18 19.10
N LYS A 223 7.22 10.82 20.26
CA LYS A 223 6.26 9.72 20.38
C LYS A 223 4.90 10.06 19.78
N GLU A 224 4.44 11.28 19.98
CA GLU A 224 3.25 11.82 19.32
C GLU A 224 3.46 11.87 17.80
N GLU A 225 4.59 12.40 17.34
CA GLU A 225 4.95 12.42 15.90
C GLU A 225 5.02 11.01 15.30
N ALA A 226 5.63 10.04 16.01
CA ALA A 226 5.65 8.64 15.57
C ALA A 226 4.23 8.06 15.43
N SER A 227 3.34 8.40 16.36
CA SER A 227 1.94 7.95 16.37
C SER A 227 1.15 8.57 15.22
N LEU A 228 1.33 9.87 14.95
CA LEU A 228 0.75 10.56 13.81
C LEU A 228 1.26 9.98 12.48
N GLY A 229 2.55 9.67 12.37
CA GLY A 229 3.13 9.01 11.20
C GLY A 229 2.50 7.64 10.93
N LYS A 230 2.30 6.83 11.97
CA LYS A 230 1.58 5.55 11.88
C LYS A 230 0.13 5.73 11.44
N TYR A 231 -0.55 6.73 11.99
CA TYR A 231 -1.92 7.07 11.60
C TYR A 231 -2.02 7.46 10.13
N HIS A 232 -1.17 8.38 9.65
CA HIS A 232 -1.14 8.78 8.24
C HIS A 232 -0.84 7.60 7.32
N THR A 233 0.14 6.76 7.67
CA THR A 233 0.46 5.55 6.90
C THR A 233 -0.72 4.58 6.83
N ALA A 234 -1.45 4.41 7.94
CA ALA A 234 -2.65 3.58 7.99
C ALA A 234 -3.79 4.16 7.16
N LEU A 235 -3.96 5.50 7.19
CA LEU A 235 -4.95 6.22 6.41
C LEU A 235 -4.65 6.10 4.90
N ASP A 236 -3.41 6.34 4.47
CA ASP A 236 -2.97 6.17 3.08
C ASP A 236 -3.23 4.74 2.59
N LYS A 237 -2.96 3.75 3.44
CA LYS A 237 -3.22 2.34 3.12
C LYS A 237 -4.72 2.06 3.01
N LEU A 238 -5.53 2.62 3.90
CA LEU A 238 -6.98 2.49 3.85
C LEU A 238 -7.55 3.12 2.59
N GLU A 239 -7.14 4.34 2.25
CA GLU A 239 -7.54 5.03 1.03
C GLU A 239 -7.21 4.19 -0.20
N ARG A 240 -5.96 3.71 -0.30
CA ARG A 240 -5.53 2.81 -1.37
C ARG A 240 -6.41 1.56 -1.46
N LEU A 241 -6.72 0.91 -0.34
CA LEU A 241 -7.55 -0.29 -0.32
C LEU A 241 -9.00 0.00 -0.75
N VAL A 242 -9.57 1.14 -0.35
CA VAL A 242 -10.91 1.57 -0.77
C VAL A 242 -10.94 1.83 -2.28
N VAL A 243 -9.96 2.57 -2.80
CA VAL A 243 -9.83 2.84 -4.24
C VAL A 243 -9.69 1.53 -5.01
N MET A 244 -8.78 0.64 -4.60
CA MET A 244 -8.64 -0.69 -5.20
C MET A 244 -9.97 -1.45 -5.17
N ARG A 245 -10.70 -1.42 -4.06
CA ARG A 245 -11.99 -2.11 -3.94
C ARG A 245 -13.06 -1.52 -4.85
N LEU A 246 -13.12 -0.19 -5.00
CA LEU A 246 -14.04 0.46 -5.95
C LEU A 246 -13.75 0.02 -7.39
N PHE A 247 -12.48 -0.13 -7.77
CA PHE A 247 -12.09 -0.67 -9.08
C PHE A 247 -12.41 -2.16 -9.25
N GLU A 248 -12.26 -2.97 -8.22
CA GLU A 248 -12.71 -4.37 -8.27
C GLU A 248 -14.22 -4.45 -8.49
N LEU A 249 -15.00 -3.61 -7.79
CA LEU A 249 -16.45 -3.58 -7.90
C LEU A 249 -16.92 -3.05 -9.26
N SER A 250 -16.23 -2.06 -9.84
CA SER A 250 -16.54 -1.58 -11.20
C SER A 250 -16.24 -2.63 -12.26
N LYS A 251 -15.11 -3.35 -12.13
CA LYS A 251 -14.75 -4.48 -13.01
C LYS A 251 -15.75 -5.63 -12.97
N LEU A 252 -16.41 -5.84 -11.83
CA LEU A 252 -17.44 -6.87 -11.67
C LEU A 252 -18.84 -6.43 -12.11
N SER A 253 -18.99 -5.24 -12.72
CA SER A 253 -20.29 -4.64 -13.07
C SER A 253 -21.25 -4.51 -11.87
N LEU A 254 -20.70 -4.24 -10.68
CA LEU A 254 -21.45 -4.08 -9.41
C LEU A 254 -21.52 -2.63 -8.93
N SER A 255 -21.19 -1.65 -9.78
CA SER A 255 -21.33 -0.22 -9.46
C SER A 255 -22.80 0.18 -9.33
N GLY A 256 -23.39 -0.02 -8.13
CA GLY A 256 -24.79 0.29 -7.83
C GLY A 256 -25.39 -0.39 -6.59
N THR A 257 -24.72 -1.38 -5.98
CA THR A 257 -25.26 -2.17 -4.84
C THR A 257 -24.65 -1.80 -3.48
N GLY A 258 -24.11 -0.59 -3.33
CA GLY A 258 -23.42 -0.14 -2.10
C GLY A 258 -24.28 -0.07 -0.82
N LYS A 259 -25.60 -0.28 -0.89
CA LYS A 259 -26.50 -0.26 0.28
C LYS A 259 -26.79 -1.62 0.92
N PHE A 260 -26.44 -2.76 0.31
CA PHE A 260 -26.83 -4.09 0.84
C PHE A 260 -25.67 -5.00 1.24
N ILE A 261 -24.41 -4.62 1.03
CA ILE A 261 -23.26 -5.54 1.22
C ILE A 261 -22.68 -5.49 2.65
N TYR A 262 -23.15 -4.59 3.52
CA TYR A 262 -22.71 -4.55 4.93
C TYR A 262 -23.27 -5.70 5.79
N ALA A 263 -24.15 -6.56 5.26
CA ALA A 263 -24.81 -7.61 6.04
C ALA A 263 -24.31 -9.05 5.78
N GLU A 264 -23.58 -9.35 4.69
CA GLU A 264 -23.34 -10.77 4.31
C GLU A 264 -21.90 -11.21 4.05
N ILE A 265 -20.88 -10.34 4.10
CA ILE A 265 -19.48 -10.77 3.86
C ILE A 265 -18.65 -10.67 5.14
N VAL A 266 -19.13 -11.31 6.20
CA VAL A 266 -18.31 -11.73 7.36
C VAL A 266 -17.86 -13.20 7.22
N ILE A 267 -18.27 -13.92 6.16
CA ILE A 267 -18.15 -15.39 6.12
C ILE A 267 -17.04 -15.93 5.18
N LEU A 268 -16.35 -15.12 4.37
CA LEU A 268 -15.38 -15.65 3.38
C LEU A 268 -13.94 -15.14 3.53
N ILE A 269 -13.50 -14.89 4.77
CA ILE A 269 -12.07 -14.81 5.11
C ILE A 269 -11.74 -15.93 6.11
N PHE A 270 -11.77 -17.17 5.63
CA PHE A 270 -11.01 -18.30 6.14
C PHE A 270 -11.04 -19.38 5.06
N PHE A 271 -10.06 -19.33 4.15
CA PHE A 271 -9.31 -20.44 3.55
C PHE A 271 -8.29 -19.87 2.56
#